data_AF-A0AAN8SAL5-F1
#
_entry.id   AF-A0AAN8SAL5-F1
#
_cell.length_a   1.000
_cell.length_b   1.000
_cell.length_c   1.000
_cell.angle_alpha   90.00
_cell.angle_beta   90.00
_cell.angle_gamma   90.00
#
_symmetry.space_group_name_H-M   'P 1'
#
loop_
_entity.id
_entity.type
_entity.pdbx_description
1 polymer ?
#
loop_
_entity_poly.entity_id
_entity_poly.type
_entity_poly.pdbx_seq_one_letter_code
_entity_poly.pdbx_strand_id
1 'polypeptide(L)'
;MADEEIGKTCIEQLKKCQSFHLPNLDLPPWSPSPSFLAKFRGPPYVKKESLPCDVKKKIEKCLNTPRPKCQIPALSPSFIASFSAAPVGAFFSMGENTLKIPMVLFAENRKRLCRKLKVKVPKGAVVLLQGGDSLNLYSTDVEYVFRQEPYFNWTFGVREPGCYGVIIPHTGESILYVPRLPESYATWCGPLKTLCQFKQIYETNRVNYVDQMGLFNGYEMNFPFLGAFVQILNVIHLEKLFSANEFDP
;
A
#
# COMPACT_ATOMS: atom_id res chain seq x y z
N MET A 1 -2.71 -57.71 -20.43
CA MET A 1 -1.47 -57.73 -21.24
C MET A 1 -1.06 -56.32 -21.69
N ALA A 2 -1.98 -55.40 -21.98
CA ALA A 2 -1.63 -54.02 -22.35
C ALA A 2 -1.10 -53.13 -21.20
N ASP A 3 -1.54 -53.35 -19.96
CA ASP A 3 -1.15 -52.46 -18.84
C ASP A 3 0.28 -52.70 -18.32
N GLU A 4 0.84 -53.89 -18.54
CA GLU A 4 2.21 -54.21 -18.10
C GLU A 4 3.28 -53.68 -19.06
N GLU A 5 2.96 -53.54 -20.35
CA GLU A 5 3.83 -52.91 -21.36
C GLU A 5 3.88 -51.39 -21.21
N ILE A 6 2.75 -50.76 -20.85
CA ILE A 6 2.68 -49.32 -20.58
C ILE A 6 3.49 -48.94 -19.33
N GLY A 7 3.47 -49.80 -18.30
CA GLY A 7 4.28 -49.62 -17.09
C GLY A 7 5.79 -49.66 -17.36
N LYS A 8 6.24 -50.60 -18.20
CA LYS A 8 7.67 -50.77 -18.53
C LYS A 8 8.21 -49.65 -19.43
N THR A 9 7.41 -49.16 -20.39
CA THR A 9 7.78 -48.03 -21.27
C THR A 9 7.88 -46.70 -20.51
N CYS A 10 6.98 -46.41 -19.57
CA CYS A 10 7.05 -45.20 -18.74
C CYS A 10 8.27 -45.18 -17.81
N ILE A 11 8.66 -46.33 -17.25
CA ILE A 11 9.84 -46.44 -16.36
C ILE A 11 11.15 -46.28 -17.16
N GLU A 12 11.23 -46.79 -18.39
CA GLU A 12 12.39 -46.57 -19.26
C GLU A 12 12.51 -45.12 -19.75
N GLN A 13 11.40 -44.45 -20.02
CA GLN A 13 11.42 -43.02 -20.37
C GLN A 13 11.83 -42.12 -19.20
N LEU A 14 11.43 -42.44 -17.96
CA LEU A 14 11.87 -41.72 -16.77
C LEU A 14 13.39 -41.87 -16.51
N LYS A 15 13.97 -43.03 -16.80
CA LYS A 15 15.42 -43.27 -16.71
C LYS A 15 16.21 -42.50 -17.77
N LYS A 16 15.64 -42.28 -18.97
CA LYS A 16 16.22 -41.42 -20.02
C LYS A 16 16.20 -39.93 -19.65
N CYS A 17 15.20 -39.47 -18.90
CA CYS A 17 15.13 -38.08 -18.44
C CYS A 17 16.13 -37.74 -17.32
N GLN A 18 16.54 -38.73 -16.51
CA GLN A 18 17.52 -38.53 -15.43
C GLN A 18 18.97 -38.39 -15.92
N SER A 19 19.29 -38.76 -17.17
CA SER A 19 20.62 -38.59 -17.78
C SER A 19 20.72 -37.35 -18.70
N PHE A 20 19.66 -36.55 -18.81
CA PHE A 20 19.68 -35.37 -19.66
C PHE A 20 20.29 -34.18 -18.91
N HIS A 21 21.59 -33.94 -19.14
CA HIS A 21 22.23 -32.68 -18.75
C HIS A 21 21.76 -31.58 -19.72
N LEU A 22 20.96 -30.63 -19.22
CA LEU A 22 20.64 -29.41 -19.97
C LEU A 22 21.93 -28.69 -20.35
N PRO A 23 22.14 -28.31 -21.63
CA PRO A 23 23.21 -27.40 -21.98
C PRO A 23 22.94 -26.06 -21.27
N ASN A 24 23.99 -25.53 -20.64
CA ASN A 24 23.96 -24.34 -19.81
C ASN A 24 23.37 -23.16 -20.60
N LEU A 25 22.11 -22.82 -20.33
CA LEU A 25 21.42 -21.64 -20.89
C LEU A 25 21.63 -20.38 -20.04
N ASP A 26 22.45 -20.49 -19.01
CA ASP A 26 22.79 -19.37 -18.16
C ASP A 26 23.99 -18.64 -18.76
N LEU A 27 23.74 -17.71 -19.69
CA LEU A 27 24.30 -16.35 -19.76
C LEU A 27 24.18 -15.76 -21.18
N PRO A 28 23.69 -14.52 -21.34
CA PRO A 28 23.64 -13.85 -22.64
C PRO A 28 25.06 -13.55 -23.17
N PRO A 29 25.26 -13.45 -24.51
CA PRO A 29 26.58 -13.48 -25.17
C PRO A 29 27.54 -12.34 -24.82
N TRP A 30 27.11 -11.34 -24.05
CA TRP A 30 27.93 -10.24 -23.53
C TRP A 30 28.37 -10.45 -22.08
N SER A 31 28.14 -11.63 -21.49
CA SER A 31 28.60 -11.91 -20.12
C SER A 31 30.12 -11.87 -20.01
N PRO A 32 30.70 -11.20 -18.99
CA PRO A 32 32.13 -11.25 -18.73
C PRO A 32 32.62 -12.70 -18.62
N SER A 33 33.87 -12.96 -19.01
CA SER A 33 34.40 -14.32 -19.00
C SER A 33 34.25 -14.99 -17.62
N PRO A 34 34.09 -16.31 -17.55
CA PRO A 34 33.94 -17.05 -16.28
C PRO A 34 35.06 -16.76 -15.26
N SER A 35 36.26 -16.44 -15.74
CA SER A 35 37.41 -16.01 -14.95
C SER A 35 37.25 -14.64 -14.28
N PHE A 36 36.51 -13.72 -14.89
CA PHE A 36 36.19 -12.40 -14.32
C PHE A 36 35.11 -12.51 -13.23
N LEU A 37 34.06 -13.31 -13.49
CA LEU A 37 33.00 -13.58 -12.52
C LEU A 37 33.49 -14.34 -11.27
N ALA A 38 34.54 -15.15 -11.39
CA ALA A 38 35.13 -15.87 -10.26
C ALA A 38 35.76 -14.94 -9.20
N LYS A 39 36.19 -13.72 -9.58
CA LYS A 39 36.72 -12.73 -8.63
C LYS A 39 35.65 -12.07 -7.76
N PHE A 40 34.38 -12.12 -8.16
CA PHE A 40 33.25 -11.48 -7.47
C PHE A 40 32.29 -12.46 -6.78
N ARG A 41 32.57 -13.77 -6.84
CA ARG A 41 31.78 -14.75 -6.08
C ARG A 41 32.17 -14.67 -4.61
N GLY A 42 31.26 -14.10 -3.81
CA GLY A 42 31.27 -14.30 -2.36
C GLY A 42 31.21 -15.80 -2.01
N PRO A 43 31.53 -16.17 -0.75
CA PRO A 43 31.51 -17.56 -0.34
C PRO A 43 30.15 -18.21 -0.65
N PRO A 44 30.13 -19.49 -1.06
CA PRO A 44 28.89 -20.19 -1.37
C PRO A 44 27.95 -20.14 -0.16
N TYR A 45 26.67 -19.86 -0.43
CA TYR A 45 25.65 -19.85 0.60
C TYR A 45 25.51 -21.26 1.21
N VAL A 46 25.99 -21.40 2.45
CA VAL A 46 25.79 -22.62 3.23
C VAL A 46 24.35 -22.60 3.76
N LYS A 47 23.50 -23.51 3.27
CA LYS A 47 22.19 -23.76 3.90
C LYS A 47 22.46 -24.09 5.37
N LYS A 48 22.09 -23.19 6.28
CA LYS A 48 22.14 -23.48 7.72
C LYS A 48 21.26 -24.70 7.96
N GLU A 49 21.86 -25.75 8.54
CA GLU A 49 21.15 -26.94 8.97
C GLU A 49 19.95 -26.55 9.83
N SER A 50 18.89 -27.36 9.71
CA SER A 50 17.55 -27.11 10.25
C SER A 50 17.54 -26.40 11.61
N LEU A 51 16.64 -25.42 11.74
CA LEU A 51 16.31 -24.71 12.99
C LEU A 51 16.50 -25.61 14.23
N PRO A 52 17.17 -25.11 15.29
CA PRO A 52 17.47 -25.91 16.48
C PRO A 52 16.20 -26.59 17.00
N CYS A 53 16.36 -27.84 17.43
CA CYS A 53 15.27 -28.78 17.73
C CYS A 53 14.22 -28.22 18.69
N ASP A 54 14.55 -27.23 19.52
CA ASP A 54 13.62 -26.56 20.43
C ASP A 54 12.62 -25.64 19.71
N VAL A 55 13.02 -24.99 18.62
CA VAL A 55 12.11 -24.14 17.82
C VAL A 55 11.13 -25.02 17.05
N LYS A 56 11.59 -26.14 16.47
CA LYS A 56 10.70 -27.14 15.85
C LYS A 56 9.71 -27.72 16.85
N LYS A 57 10.16 -28.12 18.04
CA LYS A 57 9.29 -28.62 19.12
C LYS A 57 8.28 -27.58 19.59
N LYS A 58 8.66 -26.31 19.65
CA LYS A 58 7.77 -25.20 20.03
C LYS A 58 6.70 -24.96 18.97
N ILE A 59 7.07 -25.02 17.69
CA ILE A 59 6.13 -24.91 16.56
C ILE A 59 5.17 -26.11 16.54
N GLU A 60 5.66 -27.35 16.68
CA GLU A 60 4.81 -28.54 16.78
C GLU A 60 3.86 -28.48 17.97
N LYS A 61 4.32 -28.00 19.14
CA LYS A 61 3.48 -27.79 20.31
C LYS A 61 2.39 -26.73 20.06
N CYS A 62 2.70 -25.64 19.34
CA CYS A 62 1.71 -24.64 18.95
C CYS A 62 0.69 -25.16 17.92
N LEU A 63 1.10 -26.05 17.02
CA LEU A 63 0.21 -26.64 16.02
C LEU A 63 -0.70 -27.72 16.62
N ASN A 64 -0.19 -28.49 17.58
CA ASN A 64 -0.90 -29.63 18.18
C ASN A 64 -1.65 -29.27 19.48
N THR A 65 -1.47 -28.06 20.01
CA THR A 65 -2.30 -27.61 21.14
C THR A 65 -3.69 -27.28 20.62
N PRO A 66 -4.76 -27.87 21.19
CA PRO A 66 -6.12 -27.56 20.77
C PRO A 66 -6.36 -26.08 21.02
N ARG A 67 -6.58 -25.31 19.94
CA ARG A 67 -6.99 -23.91 20.06
C ARG A 67 -8.25 -23.86 20.92
N PRO A 68 -8.36 -22.91 21.87
CA PRO A 68 -9.58 -22.75 22.64
C PRO A 68 -10.74 -22.61 21.65
N LYS A 69 -11.74 -23.49 21.76
CA LYS A 69 -12.93 -23.38 20.91
C LYS A 69 -13.54 -22.02 21.21
N CYS A 70 -13.61 -21.16 20.20
CA CYS A 70 -14.38 -19.93 20.29
C CYS A 70 -15.79 -20.33 20.75
N GLN A 71 -16.16 -19.97 21.98
CA GLN A 71 -17.51 -20.22 22.50
C GLN A 71 -18.54 -19.32 21.82
N ILE A 72 -18.09 -18.41 20.97
CA ILE A 72 -18.93 -17.58 20.11
C ILE A 72 -19.41 -18.47 18.96
N PRO A 73 -20.71 -18.79 18.88
CA PRO A 73 -21.24 -19.51 17.73
C PRO A 73 -20.95 -18.72 16.45
N ALA A 74 -20.67 -19.42 15.34
CA ALA A 74 -20.54 -18.78 14.04
C ALA A 74 -21.79 -17.94 13.79
N LEU A 75 -21.61 -16.61 13.73
CA LEU A 75 -22.72 -15.69 13.53
C LEU A 75 -23.42 -16.09 12.23
N SER A 76 -24.73 -16.37 12.31
CA SER A 76 -25.50 -16.67 11.12
C SER A 76 -25.42 -15.48 10.16
N PRO A 77 -25.48 -15.69 8.83
CA PRO A 77 -25.48 -14.59 7.86
C PRO A 77 -26.56 -13.55 8.16
N SER A 78 -27.69 -13.99 8.72
CA SER A 78 -28.78 -13.13 9.19
C SER A 78 -28.42 -12.29 10.42
N PHE A 79 -27.62 -12.82 11.37
CA PHE A 79 -27.18 -12.07 12.54
C PHE A 79 -26.08 -11.06 12.21
N ILE A 80 -25.23 -11.34 11.22
CA ILE A 80 -24.26 -10.39 10.66
C ILE A 80 -25.01 -9.22 9.97
N ALA A 81 -26.07 -9.52 9.23
CA ALA A 81 -26.93 -8.50 8.62
C ALA A 81 -27.61 -7.60 9.68
N SER A 82 -27.98 -8.15 10.83
CA SER A 82 -28.59 -7.40 11.94
C SER A 82 -27.64 -6.42 12.65
N PHE A 83 -26.31 -6.62 12.56
CA PHE A 83 -25.32 -5.67 13.06
C PHE A 83 -24.89 -4.62 12.03
N SER A 84 -25.35 -4.73 10.77
CA SER A 84 -25.13 -3.71 9.75
C SER A 84 -26.10 -2.55 9.96
N ALA A 85 -25.97 -1.84 11.09
CA ALA A 85 -26.38 -0.45 11.12
C ALA A 85 -25.69 0.23 9.93
N ALA A 86 -26.47 0.75 8.98
CA ALA A 86 -25.92 1.48 7.85
C ALA A 86 -24.95 2.55 8.41
N PRO A 87 -23.73 2.66 7.88
CA PRO A 87 -22.78 3.63 8.39
C PRO A 87 -23.41 5.02 8.34
N VAL A 88 -23.48 5.68 9.50
CA VAL A 88 -23.97 7.05 9.61
C VAL A 88 -22.87 7.97 9.08
N GLY A 89 -23.03 8.49 7.87
CA GLY A 89 -22.06 9.37 7.21
C GLY A 89 -21.71 8.94 5.79
N ALA A 90 -20.65 9.52 5.23
CA ALA A 90 -20.13 9.12 3.93
C ALA A 90 -19.45 7.74 4.04
N PHE A 91 -19.65 6.89 3.03
CA PHE A 91 -19.03 5.58 2.95
C PHE A 91 -18.59 5.28 1.53
N PHE A 92 -17.52 4.49 1.42
CA PHE A 92 -17.08 3.90 0.17
C PHE A 92 -17.72 2.51 0.02
N SER A 93 -18.29 2.24 -1.15
CA SER A 93 -18.85 0.94 -1.52
C SER A 93 -18.72 0.73 -3.03
N MET A 94 -18.58 -0.52 -3.45
CA MET A 94 -18.54 -0.92 -4.86
C MET A 94 -19.82 -1.63 -5.33
N GLY A 95 -20.86 -1.68 -4.49
CA GLY A 95 -22.13 -2.33 -4.82
C GLY A 95 -22.82 -2.93 -3.59
N GLU A 96 -23.97 -3.57 -3.82
CA GLU A 96 -24.87 -4.05 -2.76
C GLU A 96 -24.22 -5.08 -1.83
N ASN A 97 -23.47 -6.04 -2.39
CA ASN A 97 -22.83 -7.12 -1.64
C ASN A 97 -21.37 -6.82 -1.23
N THR A 98 -20.95 -5.56 -1.33
CA THR A 98 -19.59 -5.15 -0.96
C THR A 98 -19.56 -4.49 0.41
N LEU A 99 -18.42 -4.62 1.11
CA LEU A 99 -18.24 -3.99 2.41
C LEU A 99 -18.33 -2.46 2.27
N LYS A 100 -19.22 -1.85 3.05
CA LYS A 100 -19.32 -0.40 3.17
C LYS A 100 -18.24 0.09 4.13
N ILE A 101 -17.26 0.83 3.62
CA ILE A 101 -16.16 1.38 4.39
C ILE A 101 -16.53 2.81 4.81
N PRO A 102 -16.77 3.10 6.10
CA PRO A 102 -17.12 4.44 6.54
C PRO A 102 -15.92 5.39 6.43
N MET A 103 -16.14 6.61 5.94
CA MET A 103 -15.07 7.60 5.77
C MET A 103 -14.56 8.16 7.10
N VAL A 104 -15.38 8.03 8.15
CA VAL A 104 -15.02 8.25 9.55
C VAL A 104 -13.74 7.51 9.96
N LEU A 105 -13.47 6.33 9.36
CA LEU A 105 -12.24 5.56 9.58
C LEU A 105 -10.99 6.41 9.33
N PHE A 106 -10.95 7.13 8.21
CA PHE A 106 -9.81 7.96 7.83
C PHE A 106 -9.70 9.19 8.73
N ALA A 107 -10.84 9.78 9.11
CA ALA A 107 -10.86 10.88 10.07
C ALA A 107 -10.28 10.46 11.44
N GLU A 108 -10.55 9.23 11.88
CA GLU A 108 -9.96 8.70 13.10
C GLU A 108 -8.45 8.48 12.97
N ASN A 109 -7.99 7.96 11.82
CA ASN A 109 -6.56 7.81 11.54
C ASN A 109 -5.81 9.15 11.62
N ARG A 110 -6.37 10.23 11.04
CA ARG A 110 -5.81 11.58 11.17
C ARG A 110 -5.75 12.05 12.63
N LYS A 111 -6.79 11.78 13.44
CA LYS A 111 -6.79 12.08 14.88
C LYS A 111 -5.72 11.29 15.64
N ARG A 112 -5.49 10.02 15.29
CA ARG A 112 -4.44 9.17 15.88
C ARG A 112 -3.05 9.71 15.52
N LEU A 113 -2.84 10.08 14.27
CA LEU A 113 -1.61 10.71 13.80
C LEU A 113 -1.33 12.04 14.54
N CYS A 114 -2.33 12.91 14.63
CA CYS A 114 -2.20 14.19 15.34
C CYS A 114 -1.83 13.98 16.81
N ARG A 115 -2.45 13.01 17.51
CA ARG A 115 -2.12 12.67 18.91
C ARG A 115 -0.65 12.28 19.07
N LYS A 116 -0.11 11.45 18.18
CA LYS A 116 1.31 11.02 18.21
C LYS A 116 2.27 12.17 17.89
N LEU A 117 1.90 13.05 16.94
CA LEU A 117 2.76 14.14 16.48
C LEU A 117 2.75 15.36 17.41
N LYS A 118 1.64 15.63 18.13
CA LYS A 118 1.55 16.74 19.09
C LYS A 118 2.66 16.76 20.14
N VAL A 119 3.17 15.58 20.52
CA VAL A 119 4.24 15.44 21.53
C VAL A 119 5.64 15.63 20.91
N LYS A 120 5.80 15.33 19.62
CA LYS A 120 7.11 15.22 18.96
C LYS A 120 7.49 16.44 18.13
N VAL A 121 6.53 17.29 17.79
CA VAL A 121 6.69 18.32 16.78
C VAL A 121 6.39 19.71 17.38
N PRO A 122 7.16 20.77 17.05
CA PRO A 122 6.91 22.12 17.54
C PRO A 122 5.55 22.68 17.11
N LYS A 123 5.05 23.68 17.85
CA LYS A 123 3.83 24.42 17.49
C LYS A 123 4.02 25.11 16.14
N GLY A 124 3.02 24.98 15.26
CA GLY A 124 3.05 25.57 13.92
C GLY A 124 3.57 24.65 12.81
N ALA A 125 4.04 23.45 13.14
CA ALA A 125 4.41 22.48 12.13
C ALA A 125 3.19 21.91 11.37
N VAL A 126 3.45 21.50 10.14
CA VAL A 126 2.45 21.03 9.19
C VAL A 126 2.95 19.73 8.58
N VAL A 127 2.05 18.75 8.45
CA VAL A 127 2.33 17.52 7.70
C VAL A 127 1.78 17.71 6.30
N LEU A 128 2.66 17.62 5.31
CA LEU A 128 2.31 17.61 3.89
C LEU A 128 2.50 16.20 3.35
N LEU A 129 1.47 15.64 2.75
CA LEU A 129 1.49 14.35 2.06
C LEU A 129 1.14 14.59 0.59
N GLN A 130 2.01 14.12 -0.30
CA GLN A 130 1.73 14.04 -1.73
C GLN A 130 1.08 12.69 -2.01
N GLY A 131 -0.08 12.70 -2.68
CA GLY A 131 -0.72 11.50 -3.19
C GLY A 131 -0.01 10.96 -4.43
N GLY A 132 -0.44 9.80 -4.90
CA GLY A 132 0.02 9.24 -6.16
C GLY A 132 -0.48 10.04 -7.37
N ASP A 133 0.35 10.07 -8.41
CA ASP A 133 0.00 10.60 -9.73
C ASP A 133 -0.34 9.45 -10.70
N SER A 134 -1.07 9.75 -11.77
CA SER A 134 -1.27 8.80 -12.87
C SER A 134 0.05 8.62 -13.64
N LEU A 135 0.34 7.38 -14.01
CA LEU A 135 1.56 7.02 -14.72
C LEU A 135 1.21 6.35 -16.04
N ASN A 136 1.90 6.79 -17.08
CA ASN A 136 1.78 6.22 -18.41
C ASN A 136 2.64 4.96 -18.54
N LEU A 137 2.18 4.05 -19.39
CA LEU A 137 2.91 2.87 -19.82
C LEU A 137 4.01 3.31 -20.80
N TYR A 138 5.22 3.46 -20.29
CA TYR A 138 6.37 3.96 -21.05
C TYR A 138 6.08 5.34 -21.69
N SER A 139 6.33 5.48 -22.99
CA SER A 139 6.08 6.67 -23.80
C SER A 139 4.75 6.60 -24.56
N THR A 140 3.83 5.70 -24.17
CA THR A 140 2.51 5.57 -24.79
C THR A 140 1.46 6.37 -24.03
N ASP A 141 0.35 6.68 -24.69
CA ASP A 141 -0.81 7.35 -24.08
C ASP A 141 -1.70 6.40 -23.27
N VAL A 142 -1.20 5.21 -22.91
CA VAL A 142 -1.94 4.22 -22.10
C VAL A 142 -1.56 4.40 -20.64
N GLU A 143 -2.53 4.62 -19.77
CA GLU A 143 -2.30 4.77 -18.32
C GLU A 143 -2.39 3.43 -17.57
N TYR A 144 -1.55 3.26 -16.54
CA TYR A 144 -1.74 2.17 -15.58
C TYR A 144 -2.99 2.42 -14.72
N VAL A 145 -3.62 1.34 -14.26
CA VAL A 145 -4.74 1.46 -13.31
C VAL A 145 -4.23 2.11 -12.03
N PHE A 146 -4.72 3.33 -11.78
CA PHE A 146 -4.28 4.12 -10.65
C PHE A 146 -4.55 3.42 -9.31
N ARG A 147 -3.52 3.37 -8.47
CA ARG A 147 -3.58 2.92 -7.08
C ARG A 147 -2.92 3.97 -6.20
N GLN A 148 -3.63 4.37 -5.17
CA GLN A 148 -3.19 5.43 -4.28
C GLN A 148 -1.97 5.02 -3.45
N GLU A 149 -1.11 5.99 -3.14
CA GLU A 149 0.00 5.85 -2.21
C GLU A 149 -0.52 5.41 -0.82
N PRO A 150 0.06 4.37 -0.19
CA PRO A 150 -0.51 3.75 1.01
C PRO A 150 -0.63 4.68 2.22
N TYR A 151 0.31 5.59 2.49
CA TYR A 151 0.20 6.54 3.61
C TYR A 151 -0.90 7.59 3.36
N PHE A 152 -1.01 8.08 2.13
CA PHE A 152 -2.08 8.98 1.70
C PHE A 152 -3.44 8.31 1.78
N ASN A 153 -3.52 7.05 1.33
CA ASN A 153 -4.74 6.25 1.43
C ASN A 153 -5.12 6.01 2.89
N TRP A 154 -4.17 5.68 3.77
CA TRP A 154 -4.43 5.47 5.21
C TRP A 154 -4.95 6.73 5.91
N THR A 155 -4.51 7.92 5.49
CA THR A 155 -4.90 9.20 6.10
C THR A 155 -6.18 9.80 5.53
N PHE A 156 -6.40 9.73 4.21
CA PHE A 156 -7.51 10.41 3.55
C PHE A 156 -8.49 9.49 2.81
N GLY A 157 -8.06 8.29 2.39
CA GLY A 157 -8.90 7.36 1.63
C GLY A 157 -9.26 7.84 0.22
N VAL A 158 -8.48 8.77 -0.33
CA VAL A 158 -8.75 9.43 -1.61
C VAL A 158 -8.37 8.55 -2.80
N ARG A 159 -9.25 8.51 -3.80
CA ARG A 159 -9.11 7.64 -4.98
C ARG A 159 -8.60 8.37 -6.21
N GLU A 160 -8.73 9.69 -6.26
CA GLU A 160 -8.27 10.49 -7.39
C GLU A 160 -6.75 10.70 -7.36
N PRO A 161 -6.08 10.71 -8.53
CA PRO A 161 -4.66 11.03 -8.64
C PRO A 161 -4.40 12.53 -8.47
N GLY A 162 -3.14 12.90 -8.27
CA GLY A 162 -2.69 14.31 -8.26
C GLY A 162 -3.18 15.13 -7.08
N CYS A 163 -3.63 14.47 -6.03
CA CYS A 163 -4.12 15.12 -4.81
C CYS A 163 -3.00 15.29 -3.79
N TYR A 164 -3.13 16.30 -2.94
CA TYR A 164 -2.25 16.53 -1.80
C TYR A 164 -3.06 16.72 -0.54
N GLY A 165 -2.44 16.43 0.59
CA GLY A 165 -3.11 16.37 1.88
C GLY A 165 -2.27 17.09 2.91
N VAL A 166 -2.88 18.04 3.59
CA VAL A 166 -2.25 18.80 4.66
C VAL A 166 -2.95 18.49 5.96
N ILE A 167 -2.17 18.18 7.00
CA ILE A 167 -2.66 17.94 8.35
C ILE A 167 -1.88 18.83 9.29
N ILE A 168 -2.59 19.66 10.07
CA ILE A 168 -2.00 20.51 11.11
C ILE A 168 -2.13 19.75 12.44
N PRO A 169 -1.05 19.19 13.02
CA PRO A 169 -1.17 18.30 14.18
C PRO A 169 -1.76 18.97 15.42
N HIS A 170 -1.47 20.26 15.63
CA HIS A 170 -1.91 20.97 16.84
C HIS A 170 -3.42 21.24 16.83
N THR A 171 -3.96 21.73 15.70
CA THR A 171 -5.40 22.00 15.53
C THR A 171 -6.19 20.73 15.20
N GLY A 172 -5.54 19.74 14.58
CA GLY A 172 -6.20 18.55 14.03
C GLY A 172 -6.95 18.83 12.73
N GLU A 173 -6.72 19.98 12.11
CA GLU A 173 -7.35 20.36 10.85
C GLU A 173 -6.75 19.56 9.69
N SER A 174 -7.63 19.03 8.83
CA SER A 174 -7.27 18.30 7.62
C SER A 174 -7.78 19.01 6.37
N ILE A 175 -6.86 19.26 5.45
CA ILE A 175 -7.10 20.05 4.24
C ILE A 175 -6.69 19.19 3.05
N LEU A 176 -7.62 18.98 2.12
CA LEU A 176 -7.39 18.23 0.88
C LEU A 176 -7.22 19.21 -0.28
N TYR A 177 -6.23 18.96 -1.12
CA TYR A 177 -5.96 19.71 -2.33
C TYR A 177 -6.20 18.80 -3.52
N VAL A 178 -7.10 19.22 -4.41
CA VAL A 178 -7.53 18.46 -5.60
C VAL A 178 -7.06 19.19 -6.86
N PRO A 179 -6.59 18.49 -7.91
CA PRO A 179 -6.19 19.16 -9.14
C PRO A 179 -7.37 19.88 -9.80
N ARG A 180 -7.12 21.08 -10.35
CA ARG A 180 -8.11 21.79 -11.17
C ARG A 180 -8.10 21.18 -12.57
N LEU A 181 -9.15 20.45 -12.91
CA LEU A 181 -9.27 19.79 -14.21
C LEU A 181 -9.90 20.73 -15.25
N PRO A 182 -9.48 20.68 -16.52
CA PRO A 182 -10.07 21.47 -17.60
C PRO A 182 -11.47 20.96 -17.97
N GLU A 183 -12.30 21.81 -18.57
CA GLU A 183 -13.67 21.44 -18.96
C GLU A 183 -13.71 20.29 -19.97
N SER A 184 -12.72 20.21 -20.88
CA SER A 184 -12.59 19.11 -21.84
C SER A 184 -12.46 17.74 -21.17
N TYR A 185 -11.92 17.67 -19.95
CA TYR A 185 -11.82 16.42 -19.18
C TYR A 185 -13.19 15.81 -18.90
N ALA A 186 -14.22 16.65 -18.75
CA ALA A 186 -15.58 16.19 -18.48
C ALA A 186 -16.14 15.31 -19.60
N THR A 187 -15.74 15.58 -20.85
CA THR A 187 -16.15 14.84 -22.04
C THR A 187 -15.60 13.42 -22.06
N TRP A 188 -14.37 13.22 -21.59
CA TRP A 188 -13.66 11.94 -21.67
C TRP A 188 -13.77 11.10 -20.40
N CYS A 189 -13.73 11.75 -19.23
CA CYS A 189 -13.57 11.08 -17.94
C CYS A 189 -14.81 11.20 -17.04
N GLY A 190 -15.87 11.85 -17.52
CA GLY A 190 -17.13 12.02 -16.82
C GLY A 190 -17.22 13.33 -16.02
N PRO A 191 -18.35 13.56 -15.32
CA PRO A 191 -18.68 14.84 -14.73
C PRO A 191 -17.66 15.28 -13.66
N LEU A 192 -17.24 16.55 -13.75
CA LEU A 192 -16.32 17.14 -12.79
C LEU A 192 -16.99 17.32 -11.43
N LYS A 193 -16.36 16.78 -10.39
CA LYS A 193 -16.82 16.96 -9.01
C LYS A 193 -16.47 18.35 -8.50
N THR A 194 -17.40 18.96 -7.76
CA THR A 194 -17.17 20.25 -7.08
C THR A 194 -16.38 20.06 -5.78
N LEU A 195 -15.73 21.12 -5.28
CA LEU A 195 -15.01 21.08 -3.99
C LEU A 195 -15.93 20.67 -2.83
N CYS A 196 -17.20 21.08 -2.85
CA CYS A 196 -18.18 20.70 -1.84
C CYS A 196 -18.46 19.20 -1.86
N GLN A 197 -18.59 18.60 -3.05
CA GLN A 197 -18.75 17.15 -3.20
C GLN A 197 -17.53 16.41 -2.68
N PHE A 198 -16.31 16.85 -3.00
CA PHE A 198 -15.10 16.26 -2.44
C PHE A 198 -15.07 16.32 -0.91
N LYS A 199 -15.46 17.47 -0.34
CA LYS A 199 -15.54 17.66 1.11
C LYS A 199 -16.53 16.70 1.76
N GLN A 200 -17.68 16.49 1.11
CA GLN A 200 -18.71 15.57 1.59
C GLN A 200 -18.30 14.10 1.45
N ILE A 201 -17.67 13.72 0.34
CA ILE A 201 -17.21 12.34 0.11
C ILE A 201 -16.10 11.97 1.08
N TYR A 202 -15.11 12.84 1.29
CA TYR A 202 -13.90 12.53 2.07
C TYR A 202 -13.96 12.97 3.54
N GLU A 203 -15.03 13.64 3.95
CA GLU A 203 -15.24 14.14 5.32
C GLU A 203 -14.01 14.92 5.85
N THR A 204 -13.41 15.74 4.98
CA THR A 204 -12.27 16.60 5.31
C THR A 204 -12.75 17.97 5.78
N ASN A 205 -11.95 18.70 6.58
CA ASN A 205 -12.37 19.99 7.11
C ASN A 205 -12.48 21.04 6.00
N ARG A 206 -11.49 21.08 5.11
CA ARG A 206 -11.42 21.99 3.96
C ARG A 206 -10.94 21.25 2.72
N VAL A 207 -11.40 21.72 1.56
CA VAL A 207 -10.95 21.25 0.25
C VAL A 207 -10.69 22.46 -0.62
N ASN A 208 -9.48 22.53 -1.18
CA ASN A 208 -9.05 23.59 -2.08
C ASN A 208 -8.47 22.96 -3.36
N TYR A 209 -8.16 23.80 -4.34
CA TYR A 209 -7.45 23.34 -5.53
C TYR A 209 -5.93 23.38 -5.33
N VAL A 210 -5.19 22.50 -6.01
CA VAL A 210 -3.72 22.41 -5.90
C VAL A 210 -3.01 23.70 -6.30
N ASP A 211 -3.53 24.45 -7.27
CA ASP A 211 -3.03 25.77 -7.68
C ASP A 211 -3.03 26.79 -6.51
N GLN A 212 -3.94 26.64 -5.54
CA GLN A 212 -4.04 27.50 -4.36
C GLN A 212 -3.13 27.07 -3.21
N MET A 213 -2.36 25.99 -3.36
CA MET A 213 -1.45 25.51 -2.31
C MET A 213 -0.31 26.51 -2.03
N GLY A 214 0.11 27.25 -3.05
CA GLY A 214 1.09 28.35 -2.94
C GLY A 214 0.70 29.43 -1.93
N LEU A 215 -0.59 29.54 -1.56
CA LEU A 215 -1.13 30.58 -0.69
C LEU A 215 -1.34 30.12 0.76
N PHE A 216 -0.83 28.94 1.14
CA PHE A 216 -1.05 28.40 2.47
C PHE A 216 -0.48 29.33 3.56
N ASN A 217 -1.36 29.82 4.46
CA ASN A 217 -1.06 30.80 5.52
C ASN A 217 -0.65 32.22 5.08
N GLY A 218 -0.93 32.64 3.84
CA GLY A 218 -0.63 34.01 3.40
C GLY A 218 0.86 34.27 3.16
N TYR A 219 1.68 33.23 3.18
CA TYR A 219 3.05 33.25 2.67
C TYR A 219 3.03 32.62 1.29
N GLU A 220 3.65 33.29 0.30
CA GLU A 220 3.93 32.66 -0.99
C GLU A 220 4.85 31.46 -0.74
N MET A 221 4.29 30.26 -0.77
CA MET A 221 5.05 29.04 -0.99
C MET A 221 5.43 29.05 -2.47
N ASN A 222 6.42 29.88 -2.79
CA ASN A 222 7.18 29.76 -4.01
C ASN A 222 7.79 28.35 -3.98
N PHE A 223 7.24 27.44 -4.77
CA PHE A 223 7.93 26.20 -5.19
C PHE A 223 8.60 26.47 -6.54
N PRO A 224 9.69 27.26 -6.62
CA PRO A 224 10.60 27.10 -7.71
C PRO A 224 11.39 25.83 -7.39
N PHE A 225 11.59 25.01 -8.41
CA PHE A 225 12.73 24.12 -8.56
C PHE A 225 13.76 24.16 -7.40
N LEU A 226 13.78 23.09 -6.61
CA LEU A 226 14.93 22.61 -5.83
C LEU A 226 15.82 23.71 -5.19
N GLY A 227 15.52 24.16 -3.97
CA GLY A 227 16.44 25.07 -3.28
C GLY A 227 15.99 25.62 -1.94
N ALA A 228 16.28 24.87 -0.88
CA ALA A 228 16.45 25.30 0.52
C ALA A 228 15.23 25.88 1.29
N PHE A 229 15.04 25.34 2.50
CA PHE A 229 14.19 25.84 3.59
C PHE A 229 12.68 25.61 3.55
N VAL A 230 12.21 24.56 2.88
CA VAL A 230 11.11 23.80 3.49
C VAL A 230 11.78 22.90 4.53
N GLN A 231 11.47 23.09 5.81
CA GLN A 231 11.67 22.04 6.82
C GLN A 231 10.71 20.89 6.47
N ILE A 232 11.00 20.25 5.33
CA ILE A 232 10.62 18.90 5.03
C ILE A 232 11.29 18.16 6.18
N LEU A 233 10.49 17.74 7.16
CA LEU A 233 10.80 16.55 7.90
C LEU A 233 10.95 15.47 6.82
N ASN A 234 12.17 15.43 6.27
CA ASN A 234 12.60 14.47 5.28
C ASN A 234 12.12 13.12 5.81
N VAL A 235 11.40 12.42 4.95
CA VAL A 235 11.10 11.00 4.82
C VAL A 235 11.82 10.03 5.79
N ILE A 236 13.00 10.37 6.29
CA ILE A 236 13.84 9.63 7.23
C ILE A 236 13.26 9.50 8.66
N HIS A 237 12.32 10.34 9.11
CA HIS A 237 11.74 10.20 10.47
C HIS A 237 10.34 9.56 10.54
N LEU A 238 9.61 9.48 9.43
CA LEU A 238 8.31 8.80 9.42
C LEU A 238 8.44 7.28 9.37
N GLU A 239 9.46 6.72 8.69
CA GLU A 239 9.73 5.27 8.75
C GLU A 239 10.01 4.81 10.17
N LYS A 240 10.77 5.56 10.98
CA LYS A 240 11.01 5.20 12.39
C LYS A 240 9.78 5.36 13.28
N LEU A 241 8.84 6.24 12.91
CA LEU A 241 7.56 6.43 13.60
C LEU A 241 6.53 5.35 13.24
N PHE A 242 6.53 4.87 11.99
CA PHE A 242 5.63 3.82 11.50
C PHE A 242 6.19 2.40 11.73
N SER A 243 7.51 2.21 11.71
CA SER A 243 8.17 0.93 12.05
C SER A 243 8.16 0.63 13.54
N ALA A 244 7.82 1.61 14.39
CA ALA A 244 7.57 1.43 15.81
C ALA A 244 6.09 1.11 16.13
N ASN A 245 5.23 0.96 15.12
CA ASN A 245 3.94 0.31 15.33
C ASN A 245 4.18 -1.20 15.44
N GLU A 246 4.51 -1.65 16.66
CA GLU A 246 3.91 -2.90 17.11
C GLU A 246 2.41 -2.78 16.83
N PHE A 247 1.95 -3.65 15.93
CA PHE A 247 0.55 -3.87 15.63
C PHE A 247 -0.03 -4.52 16.89
N ASP A 248 -0.37 -3.71 17.90
CA ASP A 248 -1.08 -4.22 19.06
C ASP A 248 -2.43 -4.77 18.58
N PRO A 249 -2.72 -6.06 18.83
CA PRO A 249 -3.95 -6.72 18.39
C PRO A 249 -5.21 -6.18 19.07
#